data_AF-A0A452IL77-F1
#
_entry.id   AF-A0A452IL77-F1
#
_cell.length_a   1.000
_cell.length_b   1.000
_cell.length_c   1.000
_cell.angle_alpha   90.00
_cell.angle_beta   90.00
_cell.angle_gamma   90.00
#
_symmetry.space_group_name_H-M   'P 1'
#
loop_
_entity.id
_entity.type
_entity.pdbx_description
1 polymer ?
#
loop_
_entity_poly.entity_id
_entity_poly.type
_entity_poly.pdbx_seq_one_letter_code
_entity_poly.pdbx_strand_id
1 'polypeptide(L)'
;AQGFTSAPFLVLCFCFCFLQLCDVVFHLAQQNLRLLVLGRKHMLTGSYSWKRHIVAAMQKKADFFFAENVSEDDPFLLYATLHSGNHCKFLTRDLLRDHKACLPDNLTRHLFFKWQRGHQMVLSHYWPGKRIEFQPVLTYDTVVQTTGDTWHIPYDEQLVERYSYEVPTKWLCLQRK
;
A
#
# COMPACT_ATOMS: atom_id res chain seq x y z
N ALA A 1 13.46 19.32 -19.15
CA ALA A 1 12.60 18.19 -18.73
C ALA A 1 11.44 18.77 -17.94
N GLN A 2 10.21 18.58 -18.42
CA GLN A 2 9.01 19.27 -17.92
C GLN A 2 8.76 18.94 -16.44
N GLY A 3 8.49 19.97 -15.65
CA GLY A 3 8.32 19.89 -14.21
C GLY A 3 7.14 18.99 -13.82
N PHE A 4 7.44 17.97 -13.02
CA PHE A 4 6.45 17.12 -12.36
C PHE A 4 5.80 17.92 -11.23
N THR A 5 4.65 18.52 -11.49
CA THR A 5 3.83 19.21 -10.49
C THR A 5 3.12 18.19 -9.58
N SER A 6 3.65 18.02 -8.37
CA SER A 6 2.97 18.01 -7.04
C SER A 6 1.68 17.22 -6.79
N ALA A 7 1.23 16.29 -7.63
CA ALA A 7 0.17 15.35 -7.26
C ALA A 7 0.76 14.13 -6.53
N PRO A 8 0.16 13.66 -5.42
CA PRO A 8 0.63 12.44 -4.77
C PRO A 8 0.50 11.23 -5.71
N PHE A 9 1.54 10.41 -5.79
CA PHE A 9 1.58 9.21 -6.62
C PHE A 9 1.08 7.99 -5.82
N LEU A 10 0.32 7.10 -6.47
CA LEU A 10 -0.18 5.88 -5.86
C LEU A 10 -0.06 4.71 -6.84
N VAL A 11 0.59 3.64 -6.38
CA VAL A 11 0.73 2.38 -7.13
C VAL A 11 -0.31 1.37 -6.63
N LEU A 12 -1.09 0.80 -7.54
CA LEU A 12 -2.12 -0.20 -7.25
C LEU A 12 -1.66 -1.55 -7.83
N CYS A 13 -1.54 -2.57 -6.98
CA CYS A 13 -1.23 -3.94 -7.40
C CYS A 13 -2.51 -4.78 -7.54
N PHE A 14 -2.48 -5.76 -8.44
CA PHE A 14 -3.66 -6.51 -8.89
C PHE A 14 -4.21 -7.59 -7.92
N CYS A 15 -3.95 -7.51 -6.61
CA CYS A 15 -4.55 -8.47 -5.68
C CYS A 15 -6.08 -8.29 -5.47
N PHE A 16 -6.76 -7.49 -6.29
CA PHE A 16 -8.18 -7.17 -6.20
C PHE A 16 -8.98 -7.84 -7.33
N CYS A 17 -10.26 -8.16 -7.09
CA CYS A 17 -11.14 -8.57 -8.18
C CYS A 17 -11.39 -7.39 -9.13
N PHE A 18 -11.79 -7.67 -10.38
CA PHE A 18 -11.95 -6.63 -11.42
C PHE A 18 -12.85 -5.46 -11.02
N LEU A 19 -14.01 -5.74 -10.44
CA LEU A 19 -14.96 -4.72 -10.00
C LEU A 19 -14.35 -3.84 -8.91
N GLN A 20 -13.63 -4.45 -7.98
CA GLN A 20 -13.00 -3.73 -6.88
C GLN A 20 -11.83 -2.87 -7.36
N LEU A 21 -11.00 -3.37 -8.29
CA LEU A 21 -9.96 -2.55 -8.91
C LEU A 21 -10.58 -1.32 -9.58
N CYS A 22 -11.65 -1.53 -10.36
CA CYS A 22 -12.36 -0.46 -11.03
C CYS A 22 -12.84 0.60 -10.02
N ASP A 23 -13.63 0.19 -9.04
CA ASP A 23 -14.16 1.10 -8.01
C ASP A 23 -13.03 1.86 -7.29
N VAL A 24 -11.93 1.17 -6.93
CA VAL A 24 -10.76 1.78 -6.29
C VAL A 24 -10.08 2.82 -7.20
N VAL A 25 -9.84 2.51 -8.47
CA VAL A 25 -9.24 3.44 -9.44
C VAL A 25 -10.12 4.67 -9.62
N PHE A 26 -11.44 4.49 -9.79
CA PHE A 26 -12.36 5.61 -9.96
C PHE A 26 -12.43 6.49 -8.71
N HIS A 27 -12.49 5.89 -7.51
CA HIS A 27 -12.51 6.61 -6.24
C HIS A 27 -11.22 7.42 -6.02
N LEU A 28 -10.06 6.82 -6.25
CA LEU A 28 -8.77 7.49 -6.05
C LEU A 28 -8.49 8.56 -7.12
N ALA A 29 -8.97 8.36 -8.34
CA ALA A 29 -8.85 9.35 -9.40
C ALA A 29 -9.67 10.63 -9.09
N GLN A 30 -10.77 10.52 -8.34
CA GLN A 30 -11.53 11.69 -7.87
C GLN A 30 -10.74 12.55 -6.87
N GLN A 31 -9.70 11.99 -6.24
CA GLN A 31 -8.85 12.69 -5.27
C GLN A 31 -7.64 13.38 -5.94
N ASN A 32 -7.62 13.48 -7.27
CA ASN A 32 -6.52 14.05 -8.06
C ASN A 32 -5.14 13.37 -7.81
N LEU A 33 -5.15 12.08 -7.48
CA LEU A 33 -3.94 11.27 -7.35
C LEU A 33 -3.45 10.82 -8.72
N ARG A 34 -2.13 10.72 -8.89
CA ARG A 34 -1.53 10.06 -10.05
C ARG A 34 -1.46 8.56 -9.78
N LEU A 35 -2.14 7.77 -10.61
CA LEU A 35 -2.32 6.35 -10.38
C LEU A 35 -1.51 5.50 -11.38
N LEU A 36 -0.83 4.47 -10.89
CA LEU A 36 -0.24 3.41 -11.69
C LEU A 36 -0.86 2.07 -11.28
N VAL A 37 -1.50 1.38 -12.21
CA VAL A 37 -2.02 0.03 -12.02
C VAL A 37 -1.03 -0.98 -12.59
N LEU A 38 -0.51 -1.84 -11.71
CA LEU A 38 0.30 -2.99 -12.09
C LEU A 38 -0.62 -4.19 -12.26
N GLY A 39 -0.59 -4.81 -13.43
CA GLY A 39 -1.38 -5.99 -13.77
C GLY A 39 -0.57 -7.01 -14.56
N ARG A 40 -1.26 -8.03 -15.08
CA ARG A 40 -0.71 -9.14 -15.85
C ARG A 40 -1.30 -9.22 -17.24
N LYS A 41 -0.54 -9.70 -18.22
CA LYS A 41 -1.01 -9.81 -19.61
C LYS A 41 -2.24 -10.72 -19.80
N HIS A 42 -2.48 -11.71 -18.94
CA HIS A 42 -3.71 -12.51 -19.01
C HIS A 42 -4.98 -11.67 -18.83
N MET A 43 -4.89 -10.54 -18.12
CA MET A 43 -6.01 -9.60 -17.93
C MET A 43 -6.42 -8.91 -19.23
N LEU A 44 -5.53 -8.85 -20.23
CA LEU A 44 -5.81 -8.29 -21.55
C LEU A 44 -6.50 -9.29 -22.48
N THR A 45 -6.35 -10.60 -22.21
CA THR A 45 -6.62 -11.66 -23.18
C THR A 45 -7.82 -12.53 -22.85
N GLY A 46 -8.23 -12.69 -21.58
CA GLY A 46 -9.26 -13.68 -21.27
C GLY A 46 -9.96 -13.53 -19.92
N SER A 47 -11.09 -12.83 -19.90
CA SER A 47 -12.27 -13.21 -19.10
C SER A 47 -13.47 -12.33 -19.43
N TYR A 48 -14.68 -12.90 -19.38
CA TYR A 48 -15.97 -12.20 -19.48
C TYR A 48 -16.11 -11.00 -18.51
N SER A 49 -15.28 -10.94 -17.46
CA SER A 49 -15.22 -9.86 -16.47
C SER A 49 -14.47 -8.61 -16.95
N TRP A 50 -13.43 -8.74 -17.79
CA TRP A 50 -12.61 -7.63 -18.27
C TRP A 50 -13.23 -6.97 -19.49
N LYS A 51 -14.34 -6.25 -19.27
CA LYS A 51 -15.01 -5.52 -20.34
C LYS A 51 -14.07 -4.44 -20.88
N ARG A 52 -13.66 -4.54 -22.15
CA ARG A 52 -12.71 -3.61 -22.82
C ARG A 52 -13.04 -2.12 -22.60
N HIS A 53 -14.32 -1.76 -22.56
CA HIS A 53 -14.74 -0.39 -22.31
C HIS A 53 -14.43 0.10 -20.88
N ILE A 54 -14.53 -0.76 -19.87
CA ILE A 54 -14.19 -0.42 -18.48
C ILE A 54 -12.68 -0.25 -18.36
N VAL A 55 -11.90 -1.13 -18.99
CA VAL A 55 -10.43 -1.00 -19.03
C VAL A 55 -10.02 0.30 -19.70
N ALA A 56 -10.61 0.62 -20.86
CA ALA A 56 -10.38 1.89 -21.55
C ALA A 56 -10.78 3.10 -20.69
N ALA A 57 -11.86 2.99 -19.89
CA ALA A 57 -12.27 4.05 -18.98
C ALA A 57 -11.28 4.22 -17.81
N MET A 58 -10.73 3.14 -17.26
CA MET A 58 -9.69 3.19 -16.25
C MET A 58 -8.37 3.74 -16.80
N GLN A 59 -7.98 3.37 -18.01
CA GLN A 59 -6.77 3.87 -18.68
C GLN A 59 -6.79 5.38 -18.95
N LYS A 60 -7.98 6.00 -18.98
CA LYS A 60 -8.10 7.47 -19.02
C LYS A 60 -7.80 8.15 -17.68
N LYS A 61 -7.74 7.39 -16.59
CA LYS A 61 -7.61 7.88 -15.21
C LYS A 61 -6.34 7.40 -14.51
N ALA A 62 -5.73 6.33 -15.00
CA ALA A 62 -4.55 5.71 -14.43
C ALA A 62 -3.62 5.20 -15.53
N ASP A 63 -2.31 5.26 -15.28
CA ASP A 63 -1.30 4.58 -16.07
C ASP A 63 -1.39 3.06 -15.80
N PHE A 64 -1.19 2.21 -16.81
CA PHE A 64 -1.21 0.76 -16.66
C PHE A 64 0.11 0.14 -17.11
N PHE A 65 0.61 -0.80 -16.33
CA PHE A 65 1.73 -1.65 -16.69
C PHE A 65 1.32 -3.12 -16.54
N PHE A 66 1.43 -3.89 -17.63
CA PHE A 66 1.07 -5.32 -17.63
C PHE A 66 2.34 -6.17 -17.73
N ALA A 67 2.74 -6.75 -16.60
CA ALA A 67 3.83 -7.71 -16.52
C ALA A 67 3.45 -9.06 -17.17
N GLU A 68 4.47 -9.87 -17.49
CA GLU A 68 4.25 -11.25 -17.93
C GLU A 68 3.56 -12.07 -16.85
N ASN A 69 2.75 -13.07 -17.21
CA ASN A 69 2.00 -13.86 -16.22
C ASN A 69 2.89 -14.68 -15.26
N VAL A 70 4.14 -14.94 -15.66
CA VAL A 70 5.12 -15.74 -14.91
C VAL A 70 5.98 -14.91 -13.96
N SER A 71 5.93 -13.58 -14.03
CA SER A 71 6.72 -12.71 -13.16
C SER A 71 6.27 -12.77 -11.70
N GLU A 72 7.05 -12.24 -10.76
CA GLU A 72 6.56 -11.91 -9.42
C GLU A 72 5.97 -10.49 -9.43
N ASP A 73 4.88 -10.24 -8.71
CA ASP A 73 4.21 -8.92 -8.69
C ASP A 73 4.95 -7.90 -7.81
N ASP A 74 5.46 -8.39 -6.68
CA ASP A 74 6.03 -7.58 -5.62
C ASP A 74 7.28 -6.77 -6.04
N PRO A 75 8.22 -7.28 -6.86
CA PRO A 75 9.36 -6.49 -7.31
C PRO A 75 8.96 -5.24 -8.12
N PHE A 76 7.95 -5.34 -8.99
CA PHE A 76 7.48 -4.18 -9.76
C PHE A 76 6.77 -3.16 -8.87
N LEU A 77 5.98 -3.63 -7.91
CA LEU A 77 5.32 -2.79 -6.92
C LEU A 77 6.35 -2.01 -6.08
N LEU A 78 7.29 -2.74 -5.47
CA LEU A 78 8.35 -2.15 -4.65
C LEU A 78 9.19 -1.15 -5.44
N TYR A 79 9.62 -1.52 -6.64
CA TYR A 79 10.41 -0.64 -7.50
C TYR A 79 9.64 0.64 -7.85
N ALA A 80 8.40 0.51 -8.34
CA ALA A 80 7.60 1.65 -8.76
C ALA A 80 7.31 2.61 -7.60
N THR A 81 7.04 2.09 -6.41
CA THR A 81 6.77 2.92 -5.23
C THR A 81 8.04 3.61 -4.72
N LEU A 82 9.15 2.89 -4.57
CA LEU A 82 10.41 3.46 -4.09
C LEU A 82 10.99 4.48 -5.07
N HIS A 83 10.97 4.17 -6.36
CA HIS A 83 11.48 5.05 -7.42
C HIS A 83 10.62 6.33 -7.55
N SER A 84 9.31 6.24 -7.30
CA SER A 84 8.44 7.43 -7.26
C SER A 84 8.71 8.35 -6.07
N GLY A 85 9.39 7.86 -5.04
CA GLY A 85 9.86 8.64 -3.89
C GLY A 85 8.93 8.59 -2.67
N ASN A 86 9.34 9.27 -1.59
CA ASN A 86 8.75 9.14 -0.24
C ASN A 86 7.29 9.63 -0.10
N HIS A 87 6.75 10.32 -1.10
CA HIS A 87 5.34 10.73 -1.12
C HIS A 87 4.43 9.67 -1.75
N CYS A 88 5.02 8.66 -2.41
CA CYS A 88 4.29 7.64 -3.14
C CYS A 88 3.71 6.61 -2.18
N LYS A 89 2.41 6.34 -2.31
CA LYS A 89 1.76 5.25 -1.58
C LYS A 89 1.60 4.02 -2.46
N PHE A 90 1.28 2.89 -1.86
CA PHE A 90 0.93 1.68 -2.59
C PHE A 90 -0.25 0.96 -1.97
N LEU A 91 -1.01 0.24 -2.79
CA LEU A 91 -2.13 -0.58 -2.37
C LEU A 91 -1.92 -2.01 -2.91
N THR A 92 -1.84 -2.97 -2.00
CA THR A 92 -1.77 -4.40 -2.29
C THR A 92 -2.46 -5.17 -1.19
N ARG A 93 -2.95 -6.37 -1.50
CA ARG A 93 -3.36 -7.34 -0.46
C ARG A 93 -2.22 -8.26 -0.03
N ASP A 94 -1.12 -8.26 -0.78
CA ASP A 94 0.05 -9.01 -0.35
C ASP A 94 0.63 -8.38 0.92
N LEU A 95 1.05 -9.25 1.82
CA LEU A 95 1.71 -8.89 3.06
C LEU A 95 3.21 -8.66 2.86
N LEU A 96 3.71 -8.88 1.63
CA LEU A 96 5.11 -8.79 1.20
C LEU A 96 6.00 -9.68 2.09
N ARG A 97 5.49 -10.85 2.48
CA ARG A 97 6.12 -11.72 3.50
C ARG A 97 7.46 -12.27 3.05
N ASP A 98 7.54 -12.70 1.80
CA ASP A 98 8.73 -13.37 1.28
C ASP A 98 9.87 -12.37 1.05
N HIS A 99 9.55 -11.12 0.69
CA HIS A 99 10.53 -10.04 0.59
C HIS A 99 11.14 -9.66 1.95
N LYS A 100 10.40 -9.78 3.05
CA LYS A 100 10.92 -9.53 4.41
C LYS A 100 12.03 -10.52 4.80
N ALA A 101 11.88 -11.78 4.39
CA ALA A 101 12.82 -12.84 4.70
C ALA A 101 14.16 -12.68 3.98
N CYS A 102 14.15 -12.02 2.82
CA CYS A 102 15.34 -11.80 1.99
C CYS A 102 16.19 -10.58 2.41
N LEU A 103 15.74 -9.76 3.37
CA LEU A 103 16.51 -8.60 3.83
C LEU A 103 17.64 -9.03 4.78
N PRO A 104 18.91 -8.68 4.48
CA PRO A 104 20.08 -9.30 5.09
C PRO A 104 20.31 -8.89 6.55
N ASP A 105 19.99 -7.65 6.92
CA ASP A 105 20.28 -7.11 8.25
C ASP A 105 19.04 -6.54 8.96
N ASN A 106 19.14 -6.43 10.28
CA ASN A 106 18.04 -5.99 11.15
C ASN A 106 17.67 -4.51 10.93
N LEU A 107 18.63 -3.65 10.58
CA LEU A 107 18.38 -2.23 10.36
C LEU A 107 17.58 -2.03 9.08
N THR A 108 17.98 -2.66 7.98
CA THR A 108 17.24 -2.61 6.71
C THR A 108 15.83 -3.18 6.87
N ARG A 109 15.68 -4.27 7.62
CA ARG A 109 14.36 -4.84 7.93
C ARG A 109 13.49 -3.86 8.72
N HIS A 110 14.06 -3.19 9.71
CA HIS A 110 13.35 -2.17 10.49
C HIS A 110 12.92 -0.99 9.62
N LEU A 111 13.80 -0.47 8.77
CA LEU A 111 13.49 0.61 7.83
C LEU A 111 12.40 0.20 6.83
N PHE A 112 12.43 -1.03 6.34
CA PHE A 112 11.39 -1.58 5.47
C PHE A 112 10.02 -1.62 6.16
N PHE A 113 9.95 -2.09 7.41
CA PHE A 113 8.69 -2.10 8.17
C PHE A 113 8.16 -0.68 8.44
N LYS A 114 9.05 0.25 8.77
CA LYS A 114 8.69 1.66 8.92
C LYS A 114 8.13 2.23 7.63
N TRP A 115 8.82 1.98 6.51
CA TRP A 115 8.37 2.38 5.18
C TRP A 115 7.02 1.75 4.83
N GLN A 116 6.86 0.43 4.95
CA GLN A 116 5.63 -0.30 4.65
C GLN A 116 4.44 0.29 5.41
N ARG A 117 4.56 0.52 6.72
CA ARG A 117 3.49 1.10 7.55
C ARG A 117 3.09 2.53 7.14
N GLY A 118 4.05 3.33 6.69
CA GLY A 118 3.80 4.70 6.25
C GLY A 118 3.27 4.84 4.82
N HIS A 119 3.53 3.85 3.96
CA HIS A 119 3.28 3.96 2.52
C HIS A 119 2.22 2.96 2.01
N GLN A 120 1.98 1.85 2.72
CA GLN A 120 0.93 0.89 2.38
C GLN A 120 -0.44 1.45 2.79
N MET A 121 -1.29 1.70 1.81
CA MET A 121 -2.71 1.88 2.03
C MET A 121 -3.36 0.52 2.26
N VAL A 122 -4.23 0.42 3.25
CA VAL A 122 -4.98 -0.80 3.54
C VAL A 122 -6.45 -0.51 3.33
N LEU A 123 -7.09 -1.31 2.48
CA LEU A 123 -8.52 -1.21 2.24
C LEU A 123 -9.27 -1.87 3.43
N SER A 124 -9.91 -1.07 4.28
CA SER A 124 -10.61 -1.56 5.48
C SER A 124 -11.98 -2.12 5.13
N HIS A 125 -12.77 -1.38 4.36
CA HIS A 125 -14.10 -1.78 3.96
C HIS A 125 -14.36 -1.46 2.49
N TYR A 126 -15.07 -2.38 1.84
CA TYR A 126 -15.45 -2.27 0.44
C TYR A 126 -16.90 -2.69 0.25
N TRP A 127 -17.75 -1.74 -0.12
CA TRP A 127 -19.12 -1.99 -0.54
C TRP A 127 -19.26 -1.61 -2.02
N PRO A 128 -19.39 -2.61 -2.92
CA PRO A 128 -19.45 -2.39 -4.37
C PRO A 128 -20.41 -1.26 -4.76
N GLY A 129 -19.94 -0.31 -5.57
CA GLY A 129 -20.75 0.82 -6.06
C GLY A 129 -21.28 1.79 -4.99
N LYS A 130 -20.87 1.66 -3.73
CA LYS A 130 -21.33 2.54 -2.64
C LYS A 130 -20.19 3.30 -1.98
N ARG A 131 -19.31 2.58 -1.27
CA ARG A 131 -18.31 3.19 -0.39
C ARG A 131 -17.04 2.36 -0.33
N ILE A 132 -15.92 3.06 -0.38
CA ILE A 132 -14.57 2.54 -0.23
C ILE A 132 -13.96 3.24 0.96
N GLU A 133 -13.42 2.47 1.89
CA GLU A 133 -12.72 3.01 3.06
C GLU A 133 -11.31 2.45 3.15
N PHE A 134 -10.37 3.33 3.46
CA PHE A 134 -9.00 2.98 3.75
C PHE A 134 -8.72 3.17 5.24
N GLN A 135 -7.84 2.33 5.80
CA GLN A 135 -7.31 2.57 7.13
C GLN A 135 -6.51 3.89 7.14
N PRO A 136 -6.62 4.68 8.23
CA PRO A 136 -5.82 5.88 8.38
C PRO A 136 -4.34 5.52 8.46
N VAL A 137 -3.50 6.24 7.71
CA VAL A 137 -2.04 6.13 7.83
C VAL A 137 -1.62 6.94 9.06
N LEU A 138 -0.97 6.28 10.02
CA LEU A 138 -0.46 6.94 11.21
C LEU A 138 0.67 7.92 10.83
N THR A 139 0.67 9.09 11.45
CA THR A 139 1.71 10.11 11.25
C THR A 139 2.95 9.90 12.13
N TYR A 140 2.90 8.87 12.98
CA TYR A 140 3.97 8.49 13.91
C TYR A 140 4.31 7.01 13.74
N ASP A 141 5.53 6.66 14.13
CA ASP A 141 6.02 5.28 14.07
C ASP A 141 5.68 4.53 15.35
N THR A 142 4.95 3.42 15.24
CA THR A 142 4.61 2.58 16.39
C THR A 142 5.78 1.65 16.73
N VAL A 143 6.78 2.20 17.39
CA VAL A 143 7.98 1.52 17.89
C VAL A 143 8.27 1.99 19.30
N VAL A 144 9.16 1.31 20.02
CA VAL A 144 9.68 1.84 21.29
C VAL A 144 10.40 3.16 21.02
N GLN A 145 10.00 4.22 21.70
CA GLN A 145 10.55 5.57 21.54
C GLN A 145 11.01 6.11 22.89
N THR A 146 12.13 6.82 22.93
CA THR A 146 12.61 7.50 24.14
C THR A 146 13.21 8.87 23.81
N THR A 147 12.99 9.83 24.70
CA THR A 147 13.67 11.14 24.68
C THR A 147 14.73 11.25 25.79
N GLY A 148 15.15 10.12 26.36
CA GLY A 148 15.96 10.04 27.58
C GLY A 148 15.11 10.12 28.84
N ASP A 149 14.35 11.20 28.99
CA ASP A 149 13.51 11.44 30.18
C ASP A 149 12.09 10.86 30.06
N THR A 150 11.69 10.46 28.85
CA THR A 150 10.41 9.78 28.59
C THR A 150 10.62 8.51 27.79
N TRP A 151 9.74 7.53 28.00
CA TRP A 151 9.66 6.30 27.22
C TRP A 151 8.22 6.05 26.80
N HIS A 152 8.04 5.70 25.52
CA HIS A 152 6.77 5.30 24.94
C HIS A 152 6.95 3.89 24.39
N ILE A 153 6.24 2.92 24.99
CA ILE A 153 6.36 1.50 24.65
C ILE A 153 4.99 1.04 24.14
N PRO A 154 4.85 0.73 22.84
CA PRO A 154 3.61 0.20 22.31
C PRO A 154 3.44 -1.26 22.76
N TYR A 155 2.23 -1.62 23.17
CA TYR A 155 1.94 -2.97 23.70
C TYR A 155 0.53 -3.44 23.30
N ASP A 156 0.37 -4.76 23.25
CA ASP A 156 -0.93 -5.40 23.06
C ASP A 156 -1.57 -5.77 24.38
N GLU A 157 -2.89 -5.71 24.42
CA GLU A 157 -3.62 -6.39 25.48
C GLU A 157 -3.50 -7.90 25.32
N GLN A 158 -3.62 -8.60 26.45
CA GLN A 158 -3.56 -10.05 26.47
C GLN A 158 -4.59 -10.61 25.48
N LEU A 159 -4.16 -11.58 24.65
CA LEU A 159 -4.97 -12.31 23.67
C LEU A 159 -5.26 -11.59 22.33
N VAL A 160 -4.54 -10.51 21.99
CA VAL A 160 -4.65 -9.93 20.63
C VAL A 160 -3.67 -10.62 19.68
N GLU A 161 -4.18 -11.48 18.79
CA GLU A 161 -3.42 -11.95 17.63
C GLU A 161 -3.39 -10.84 16.57
N ARG A 162 -2.17 -10.38 16.22
CA ARG A 162 -1.96 -9.37 15.17
C ARG A 162 -1.15 -9.94 14.03
N TYR A 163 -1.45 -9.50 12.82
CA TYR A 163 -0.57 -9.76 11.70
C TYR A 163 0.70 -8.91 11.78
N SER A 164 1.80 -9.37 11.16
CA SER A 164 3.12 -8.70 11.19
C SER A 164 3.16 -7.25 10.71
N TYR A 165 2.15 -6.79 9.97
CA TYR A 165 2.04 -5.42 9.45
C TYR A 165 1.13 -4.53 10.30
N GLU A 166 0.34 -5.11 11.20
CA GLU A 166 -0.49 -4.38 12.15
C GLU A 166 0.38 -3.89 13.30
N VAL A 167 -0.02 -2.78 13.91
CA VAL A 167 0.72 -2.15 15.02
C VAL A 167 -0.14 -2.11 16.28
N PRO A 168 0.46 -2.15 17.49
CA PRO A 168 -0.31 -1.97 18.71
C PRO A 168 -0.96 -0.59 18.73
N THR A 169 -2.15 -0.51 19.32
CA THR A 169 -2.86 0.77 19.49
C THR A 169 -2.69 1.36 20.88
N LYS A 170 -2.22 0.56 21.84
CA LYS A 170 -1.98 0.99 23.23
C LYS A 170 -0.52 1.31 23.46
N TRP A 171 -0.31 2.28 24.34
CA TRP A 171 1.01 2.80 24.68
C TRP A 171 1.17 2.89 26.19
N LEU A 172 2.30 2.38 26.67
CA LEU A 172 2.79 2.65 28.02
C LEU A 172 3.68 3.90 27.94
N CYS A 173 3.30 4.93 28.68
CA CYS A 173 4.08 6.16 28.80
C CYS A 173 4.75 6.21 30.18
N LEU A 174 6.08 6.34 30.19
CA LEU A 174 6.88 6.52 31.40
C LEU A 174 7.58 7.88 31.30
N GLN A 175 7.55 8.65 32.38
CA GLN A 175 8.19 9.96 32.46
C GLN A 175 8.92 10.10 33.79
N ARG A 176 10.19 10.53 33.74
CA ARG A 176 10.94 10.90 34.94
C ARG A 176 10.34 12.19 35.52
N LYS A 177 9.92 12.14 36.79
CA LYS A 177 9.47 13.32 37.53
C LYS A 177 10.63 14.23 37.88
#